data_AF-A0A8T6LY91-F1
#
_entry.id   AF-A0A8T6LY91-F1
#
_cell.length_a   1.000
_cell.length_b   1.000
_cell.length_c   1.000
_cell.angle_alpha   90.00
_cell.angle_beta   90.00
_cell.angle_gamma   90.00
#
_symmetry.space_group_name_H-M   'P 1'
#
loop_
_entity.id
_entity.type
_entity.pdbx_description
1 polymer ?
#
loop_
_entity_poly.entity_id
_entity_poly.type
_entity_poly.pdbx_seq_one_letter_code
_entity_poly.pdbx_strand_id
1 'polypeptide(L)'
;MARFDWPSKLLSIFVVFIVSMGYYANIVTIEQDLGTKNVFQLQKGDATDGSQDVLANVSFANGGENLSWNNIQLSVEVEAQEFSCMVGGMSSVEQSNGTIRSTLNADGKTFTVNIDTNIEDDVQEFDLFTMRAVNGSSVSLTVKQTDIFLGGNVTAIAVEGAFGDVEYDETLAFNESSEQRLEWYTYDFVGHQIIPDSEVHIIEDRGEFFKLQFMSYYDSEG
;
A
#
# COMPACT_ATOMS: atom_id res chain seq x y z
N MET A 1 -37.30 22.40 -60.31
CA MET A 1 -36.87 20.98 -60.35
C MET A 1 -35.38 20.96 -60.04
N ALA A 2 -35.02 20.76 -58.77
CA ALA A 2 -33.62 20.80 -58.34
C ALA A 2 -32.88 19.61 -58.96
N ARG A 3 -31.82 19.88 -59.74
CA ARG A 3 -30.91 18.81 -60.21
C ARG A 3 -30.32 18.19 -58.95
N PHE A 4 -30.80 17.00 -58.64
CA PHE A 4 -30.28 16.21 -57.54
C PHE A 4 -28.87 15.79 -57.96
N ASP A 5 -27.86 16.48 -57.43
CA ASP A 5 -26.45 16.22 -57.73
C ASP A 5 -26.02 14.91 -57.07
N TRP A 6 -26.51 13.81 -57.64
CA TRP A 6 -26.18 12.44 -57.28
C TRP A 6 -24.67 12.17 -57.24
N PRO A 7 -23.84 12.63 -58.21
CA PRO A 7 -22.43 12.28 -58.21
C PRO A 7 -21.63 12.95 -57.07
N SER A 8 -21.96 14.18 -56.67
CA SER A 8 -21.26 14.86 -55.58
C SER A 8 -21.62 14.26 -54.21
N LYS A 9 -22.89 13.85 -54.02
CA LYS A 9 -23.32 13.15 -52.82
C LYS A 9 -22.70 11.76 -52.68
N LEU A 10 -22.59 11.01 -53.78
CA LEU A 10 -21.89 9.71 -53.79
C LEU A 10 -20.41 9.86 -53.44
N LEU A 11 -19.74 10.87 -53.98
CA LEU A 11 -18.33 11.14 -53.66
C LEU A 11 -18.16 11.45 -52.17
N SER A 12 -19.04 12.27 -51.59
CA SER A 12 -18.96 12.62 -50.17
C SER A 12 -19.20 11.41 -49.27
N ILE A 13 -20.17 10.54 -49.61
CA ILE A 13 -20.42 9.30 -48.85
C ILE A 13 -19.22 8.37 -48.96
N PHE A 14 -18.62 8.25 -50.13
CA PHE A 14 -17.43 7.42 -50.35
C PHE A 14 -16.22 7.89 -49.54
N VAL A 15 -15.98 9.21 -49.48
CA VAL A 15 -14.91 9.79 -48.67
C VAL A 15 -15.16 9.53 -47.18
N VAL A 16 -16.39 9.73 -46.69
CA VAL A 16 -16.73 9.42 -45.29
C VAL A 16 -16.54 7.94 -44.99
N PHE A 17 -16.93 7.06 -45.91
CA PHE A 17 -16.73 5.62 -45.76
C PHE A 17 -15.26 5.24 -45.67
N ILE A 18 -14.41 5.77 -46.56
CA ILE A 18 -12.96 5.51 -46.53
C ILE A 18 -12.33 6.02 -45.23
N VAL A 19 -12.69 7.23 -44.79
CA VAL A 19 -12.17 7.80 -43.54
C VAL A 19 -12.63 6.97 -42.34
N SER A 20 -13.89 6.54 -42.31
CA SER A 20 -14.43 5.69 -41.24
C SER A 20 -13.80 4.29 -41.21
N MET A 21 -13.55 3.67 -42.37
CA MET A 21 -12.87 2.38 -42.47
C MET A 21 -11.40 2.50 -42.08
N GLY A 22 -10.70 3.58 -42.47
CA GLY A 22 -9.33 3.84 -42.05
C GLY A 22 -9.22 4.08 -40.54
N TYR A 23 -10.19 4.81 -39.96
CA TYR A 23 -10.25 5.05 -38.52
C TYR A 23 -10.59 3.77 -37.74
N TYR A 24 -11.56 2.99 -38.22
CA TYR A 24 -11.92 1.71 -37.60
C TYR A 24 -10.80 0.68 -37.70
N ALA A 25 -10.10 0.61 -38.85
CA ALA A 25 -8.93 -0.25 -39.00
C ALA A 25 -7.83 0.13 -38.00
N ASN A 26 -7.57 1.43 -37.78
CA ASN A 26 -6.62 1.89 -36.77
C ASN A 26 -7.05 1.54 -35.34
N ILE A 27 -8.35 1.59 -35.01
CA ILE A 27 -8.87 1.22 -33.69
C ILE A 27 -8.71 -0.29 -33.44
N VAL A 28 -9.01 -1.13 -34.43
CA VAL A 28 -9.01 -2.59 -34.25
C VAL A 28 -7.59 -3.17 -34.28
N THR A 29 -6.62 -2.49 -34.90
CA THR A 29 -5.20 -2.88 -34.84
C THR A 29 -4.47 -2.42 -33.59
N ILE A 30 -5.15 -1.73 -32.66
CA ILE A 30 -4.64 -1.55 -31.30
C ILE A 30 -4.90 -2.86 -30.54
N GLU A 31 -4.24 -3.94 -30.96
CA GLU A 31 -3.88 -4.98 -30.01
C GLU A 31 -2.81 -4.36 -29.12
N GLN A 32 -3.23 -3.90 -27.94
CA GLN A 32 -2.30 -3.52 -26.88
C GLN A 32 -1.59 -4.78 -26.39
N ASP A 33 -0.54 -5.20 -27.11
CA ASP A 33 0.59 -5.92 -26.51
C ASP A 33 1.40 -4.91 -25.65
N LEU A 34 0.70 -4.07 -24.87
CA LEU A 34 1.26 -3.14 -23.88
C LEU A 34 1.60 -3.95 -22.63
N GLY A 35 2.49 -4.92 -22.82
CA GLY A 35 3.01 -5.78 -21.79
C GLY A 35 4.44 -6.10 -22.10
N THR A 36 5.26 -6.17 -21.07
CA THR A 36 6.66 -6.59 -21.20
C THR A 36 6.68 -8.11 -21.10
N LYS A 37 7.25 -8.80 -22.09
CA LYS A 37 7.39 -10.26 -22.06
C LYS A 37 8.64 -10.60 -21.25
N ASN A 38 8.48 -10.73 -19.95
CA ASN A 38 9.54 -11.18 -19.05
C ASN A 38 9.38 -12.66 -18.74
N VAL A 39 10.51 -13.38 -18.73
CA VAL A 39 10.57 -14.79 -18.37
C VAL A 39 11.30 -14.90 -17.04
N PHE A 40 10.65 -15.52 -16.05
CA PHE A 40 11.30 -15.84 -14.79
C PHE A 40 12.08 -17.14 -14.91
N GLN A 41 13.30 -17.14 -14.38
CA GLN A 41 14.09 -18.34 -14.12
C GLN A 41 13.89 -18.72 -12.67
N LEU A 42 13.36 -19.93 -12.45
CA LEU A 42 13.15 -20.49 -11.12
C LEU A 42 14.18 -21.59 -10.90
N GLN A 43 15.05 -21.39 -9.91
CA GLN A 43 15.95 -22.41 -9.42
C GLN A 43 15.43 -22.90 -8.06
N LYS A 44 15.03 -24.16 -7.98
CA LYS A 44 14.63 -24.77 -6.71
C LYS A 44 15.79 -24.71 -5.72
N GLY A 45 15.51 -24.32 -4.48
CA GLY A 45 16.49 -24.34 -3.39
C GLY A 45 16.48 -25.66 -2.61
N ASP A 46 17.36 -25.75 -1.62
CA ASP A 46 17.54 -26.96 -0.81
C ASP A 46 16.62 -26.91 0.41
N ALA A 47 15.69 -27.86 0.50
CA ALA A 47 14.84 -28.06 1.67
C ALA A 47 15.52 -29.01 2.66
N THR A 48 15.60 -28.58 3.91
CA THR A 48 16.16 -29.30 5.05
C THR A 48 15.08 -29.42 6.14
N ASP A 49 15.42 -30.01 7.29
CA ASP A 49 14.53 -30.01 8.48
C ASP A 49 14.68 -28.69 9.30
N GLY A 50 15.36 -27.68 8.74
CA GLY A 50 15.58 -26.38 9.35
C GLY A 50 14.41 -25.41 9.15
N SER A 51 14.44 -24.28 9.87
CA SER A 51 13.43 -23.22 9.76
C SER A 51 13.77 -22.11 8.77
N GLN A 52 14.92 -22.20 8.10
CA GLN A 52 15.46 -21.15 7.23
C GLN A 52 15.99 -21.75 5.91
N ASP A 53 15.11 -22.44 5.21
CA ASP A 53 15.44 -23.00 3.91
C ASP A 53 15.07 -22.04 2.77
N VAL A 54 15.93 -22.02 1.77
CA VAL A 54 15.62 -21.33 0.51
C VAL A 54 14.72 -22.26 -0.29
N LEU A 55 13.46 -21.85 -0.51
CA LEU A 55 12.52 -22.64 -1.30
C LEU A 55 12.82 -22.56 -2.81
N ALA A 56 13.11 -21.35 -3.30
CA ALA A 56 13.47 -21.08 -4.67
C ALA A 56 14.26 -19.78 -4.80
N ASN A 57 15.21 -19.74 -5.73
CA ASN A 57 15.80 -18.53 -6.26
C ASN A 57 15.08 -18.14 -7.55
N VAL A 58 14.56 -16.92 -7.61
CA VAL A 58 13.85 -16.38 -8.77
C VAL A 58 14.68 -15.24 -9.36
N SER A 59 14.90 -15.27 -10.67
CA SER A 59 15.57 -14.19 -11.39
C SER A 59 14.93 -13.94 -12.75
N PHE A 60 15.16 -12.77 -13.33
CA PHE A 60 14.76 -12.50 -14.71
C PHE A 60 15.74 -13.16 -15.68
N ALA A 61 15.22 -13.76 -16.74
CA ALA A 61 16.05 -14.30 -17.81
C ALA A 61 16.84 -13.20 -18.54
N ASN A 62 18.05 -13.53 -18.99
CA ASN A 62 18.89 -12.62 -19.77
C ASN A 62 18.15 -12.11 -21.01
N GLY A 63 18.08 -10.79 -21.16
CA GLY A 63 17.42 -10.11 -22.27
C GLY A 63 15.98 -9.65 -21.99
N GLY A 64 15.46 -9.86 -20.79
CA GLY A 64 14.24 -9.22 -20.30
C GLY A 64 14.42 -7.74 -19.97
N GLU A 65 13.31 -7.01 -19.83
CA GLU A 65 13.35 -5.63 -19.33
C GLU A 65 13.66 -5.62 -17.84
N ASN A 66 14.41 -4.62 -17.38
CA ASN A 66 14.74 -4.47 -15.97
C ASN A 66 13.51 -3.96 -15.18
N LEU A 67 12.58 -4.87 -14.89
CA LEU A 67 11.42 -4.57 -14.06
C LEU A 67 11.84 -4.50 -12.58
N SER A 68 11.33 -3.48 -11.89
CA SER A 68 11.46 -3.40 -10.44
C SER A 68 10.76 -4.59 -9.78
N TRP A 69 11.42 -5.26 -8.84
CA TRP A 69 10.83 -6.33 -8.03
C TRP A 69 9.58 -5.86 -7.26
N ASN A 70 9.45 -4.57 -6.99
CA ASN A 70 8.26 -3.98 -6.36
C ASN A 70 7.00 -4.08 -7.23
N ASN A 71 7.15 -4.37 -8.53
CA ASN A 71 6.03 -4.52 -9.46
C ASN A 71 5.61 -5.99 -9.65
N ILE A 72 6.14 -6.92 -8.85
CA ILE A 72 5.86 -8.35 -8.93
C ILE A 72 5.21 -8.82 -7.64
N GLN A 73 4.03 -9.43 -7.77
CA GLN A 73 3.40 -10.17 -6.68
C GLN A 73 3.81 -11.65 -6.79
N LEU A 74 4.31 -12.21 -5.69
CA LEU A 74 4.66 -13.63 -5.58
C LEU A 74 3.79 -14.26 -4.50
N SER A 75 3.32 -15.48 -4.73
CA SER A 75 2.63 -16.29 -3.73
C SER A 75 3.10 -17.75 -3.80
N VAL A 76 2.97 -18.47 -2.69
CA VAL A 76 3.27 -19.90 -2.56
C VAL A 76 2.00 -20.60 -2.13
N GLU A 77 1.60 -21.64 -2.86
CA GLU A 77 0.46 -22.47 -2.50
C GLU A 77 0.93 -23.76 -1.80
N VAL A 78 0.40 -24.03 -0.61
CA VAL A 78 0.64 -25.27 0.16
C VAL A 78 -0.72 -25.82 0.58
N GLU A 79 -0.99 -27.09 0.25
CA GLU A 79 -2.25 -27.75 0.64
C GLU A 79 -3.53 -26.95 0.28
N ALA A 80 -3.53 -26.29 -0.89
CA ALA A 80 -4.60 -25.40 -1.38
C ALA A 80 -4.80 -24.10 -0.57
N GLN A 81 -3.83 -23.72 0.27
CA GLN A 81 -3.76 -22.43 0.93
C GLN A 81 -2.66 -21.57 0.29
N GLU A 82 -2.99 -20.34 -0.07
CA GLU A 82 -2.09 -19.40 -0.74
C GLU A 82 -1.44 -18.43 0.27
N PHE A 83 -0.12 -18.27 0.18
CA PHE A 83 0.69 -17.42 1.06
C PHE A 83 1.45 -16.38 0.23
N SER A 84 1.21 -15.08 0.45
CA SER A 84 1.89 -14.03 -0.31
C SER A 84 3.34 -13.83 0.18
N CYS A 85 4.26 -13.74 -0.77
CA CYS A 85 5.67 -13.42 -0.56
C CYS A 85 5.89 -11.92 -0.76
N MET A 86 6.64 -11.29 0.16
CA MET A 86 7.06 -9.89 0.04
C MET A 86 8.53 -9.80 -0.39
N VAL A 87 8.85 -8.82 -1.23
CA VAL A 87 10.22 -8.43 -1.56
C VAL A 87 10.73 -7.52 -0.44
N GLY A 88 11.60 -8.02 0.43
CA GLY A 88 12.11 -7.24 1.58
C GLY A 88 12.21 -8.00 2.90
N GLY A 89 11.74 -9.25 2.95
CA GLY A 89 11.79 -10.05 4.17
C GLY A 89 10.53 -9.92 5.01
N MET A 90 10.03 -11.08 5.43
CA MET A 90 8.80 -11.35 6.18
C MET A 90 7.49 -11.19 5.38
N SER A 91 7.16 -12.31 4.71
CA SER A 91 5.84 -12.95 4.52
C SER A 91 4.60 -12.22 5.03
N SER A 92 3.52 -12.24 4.22
CA SER A 92 2.15 -12.05 4.71
C SER A 92 1.79 -13.23 5.63
N VAL A 93 2.32 -13.21 6.85
CA VAL A 93 1.82 -14.05 7.90
C VAL A 93 0.43 -13.49 8.22
N GLU A 94 -0.62 -14.29 8.08
CA GLU A 94 -1.79 -14.08 8.93
C GLU A 94 -1.25 -13.99 10.36
N GLN A 95 -1.21 -12.79 10.94
CA GLN A 95 -0.86 -12.60 12.34
C GLN A 95 -1.93 -13.33 13.17
N SER A 96 -1.69 -14.61 13.47
CA SER A 96 -2.59 -15.43 14.24
C SER A 96 -2.75 -14.83 15.63
N ASN A 97 -3.98 -14.49 16.03
CA ASN A 97 -4.39 -14.13 17.39
C ASN A 97 -3.54 -13.06 18.13
N GLY A 98 -2.86 -12.17 17.40
CA GLY A 98 -2.23 -10.99 17.99
C GLY A 98 -3.21 -9.83 18.14
N THR A 99 -2.95 -8.97 19.12
CA THR A 99 -3.62 -7.67 19.32
C THR A 99 -3.30 -6.69 18.18
N ILE A 100 -2.13 -6.78 17.54
CA ILE A 100 -1.77 -5.98 16.37
C ILE A 100 -1.88 -6.82 15.09
N ARG A 101 -2.63 -6.32 14.11
CA ARG A 101 -2.88 -6.94 12.80
C ARG A 101 -2.58 -5.95 11.67
N SER A 102 -1.57 -6.24 10.87
CA SER A 102 -1.15 -5.42 9.74
C SER A 102 -1.48 -6.09 8.41
N THR A 103 -2.07 -5.35 7.47
CA THR A 103 -2.41 -5.81 6.12
C THR A 103 -1.75 -4.91 5.08
N LEU A 104 -0.99 -5.48 4.15
CA LEU A 104 -0.46 -4.73 3.01
C LEU A 104 -1.60 -4.43 2.02
N ASN A 105 -1.73 -3.18 1.62
CA ASN A 105 -2.76 -2.75 0.69
C ASN A 105 -2.39 -3.12 -0.76
N ALA A 106 -3.37 -3.05 -1.65
CA ALA A 106 -3.22 -3.45 -3.06
C ALA A 106 -2.20 -2.60 -3.85
N ASP A 107 -1.78 -1.46 -3.32
CA ASP A 107 -0.73 -0.61 -3.92
C ASP A 107 0.69 -1.14 -3.70
N GLY A 108 0.86 -2.18 -2.86
CA GLY A 108 2.15 -2.78 -2.54
C GLY A 108 3.11 -1.87 -1.76
N LYS A 109 2.63 -0.74 -1.23
CA LYS A 109 3.43 0.28 -0.55
C LYS A 109 2.87 0.71 0.79
N THR A 110 1.55 0.67 0.96
CA THR A 110 0.87 1.12 2.17
C THR A 110 0.34 -0.05 2.98
N PHE A 111 0.29 0.13 4.31
CA PHE A 111 -0.23 -0.87 5.23
C PHE A 111 -1.45 -0.30 5.96
N THR A 112 -2.46 -1.15 6.16
CA THR A 112 -3.55 -0.90 7.10
C THR A 112 -3.26 -1.69 8.37
N VAL A 113 -3.16 -1.01 9.50
CA VAL A 113 -2.83 -1.63 10.80
C VAL A 113 -4.03 -1.48 11.73
N ASN A 114 -4.50 -2.59 12.30
CA ASN A 114 -5.52 -2.65 13.33
C ASN A 114 -4.88 -3.05 14.64
N ILE A 115 -5.12 -2.29 15.70
CA ILE A 115 -4.55 -2.51 17.02
C ILE A 115 -5.70 -2.67 18.01
N ASP A 116 -5.82 -3.85 18.59
CA ASP A 116 -6.78 -4.16 19.66
C ASP A 116 -6.24 -3.61 20.99
N THR A 117 -6.95 -2.62 21.51
CA THR A 117 -6.63 -1.94 22.76
C THR A 117 -7.71 -2.18 23.84
N ASN A 118 -8.57 -3.19 23.66
CA ASN A 118 -9.66 -3.47 24.59
C ASN A 118 -9.20 -4.13 25.90
N ILE A 119 -7.95 -4.58 25.95
CA ILE A 119 -7.37 -5.17 27.16
C ILE A 119 -7.02 -4.04 28.14
N GLU A 120 -7.68 -4.04 29.29
CA GLU A 120 -7.50 -3.02 30.32
C GLU A 120 -6.03 -2.97 30.79
N ASP A 121 -5.48 -1.76 30.86
CA ASP A 121 -4.10 -1.46 31.23
C ASP A 121 -2.99 -2.09 30.36
N ASP A 122 -3.34 -2.76 29.26
CA ASP A 122 -2.35 -3.30 28.35
C ASP A 122 -1.76 -2.21 27.44
N VAL A 123 -0.49 -2.38 27.14
CA VAL A 123 0.28 -1.43 26.32
C VAL A 123 0.77 -2.17 25.09
N GLN A 124 0.29 -1.75 23.93
CA GLN A 124 0.69 -2.32 22.65
C GLN A 124 1.91 -1.56 22.14
N GLU A 125 3.00 -2.27 21.87
CA GLU A 125 4.21 -1.70 21.30
C GLU A 125 4.34 -2.15 19.85
N PHE A 126 4.52 -1.17 18.95
CA PHE A 126 4.51 -1.38 17.50
C PHE A 126 5.76 -0.82 16.85
N ASP A 127 6.28 -1.52 15.85
CA ASP A 127 7.43 -1.11 15.05
C ASP A 127 7.01 -0.87 13.59
N LEU A 128 7.23 0.35 13.10
CA LEU A 128 6.90 0.79 11.74
C LEU A 128 7.74 0.10 10.67
N PHE A 129 8.94 -0.41 11.00
CA PHE A 129 9.80 -1.07 10.01
C PHE A 129 9.36 -2.50 9.75
N THR A 130 8.95 -3.21 10.82
CA THR A 130 8.49 -4.60 10.69
C THR A 130 6.98 -4.69 10.50
N MET A 131 6.24 -3.60 10.75
CA MET A 131 4.77 -3.55 10.78
C MET A 131 4.17 -4.59 11.75
N ARG A 132 4.81 -4.81 12.90
CA ARG A 132 4.44 -5.85 13.87
C ARG A 132 4.51 -5.36 15.31
N ALA A 133 3.86 -6.11 16.20
CA ALA A 133 4.05 -5.98 17.63
C ALA A 133 5.50 -6.33 18.03
N VAL A 134 6.06 -5.56 18.95
CA VAL A 134 7.39 -5.77 19.52
C VAL A 134 7.32 -5.80 21.06
N ASN A 135 8.45 -6.10 21.72
CA ASN A 135 8.54 -6.12 23.17
C ASN A 135 9.84 -5.39 23.59
N GLY A 136 9.72 -4.08 23.78
CA GLY A 136 10.72 -3.13 24.27
C GLY A 136 11.84 -2.76 23.28
N SER A 137 12.27 -3.66 22.40
CA SER A 137 13.26 -3.32 21.37
C SER A 137 12.58 -2.69 20.15
N SER A 138 13.15 -1.59 19.64
CA SER A 138 12.75 -0.91 18.39
C SER A 138 11.28 -0.47 18.31
N VAL A 139 10.72 0.00 19.44
CA VAL A 139 9.35 0.55 19.49
C VAL A 139 9.29 1.87 18.74
N SER A 140 8.44 1.95 17.72
CA SER A 140 8.12 3.19 17.00
C SER A 140 6.94 3.91 17.63
N LEU A 141 5.92 3.14 18.02
CA LEU A 141 4.67 3.64 18.60
C LEU A 141 4.25 2.77 19.78
N THR A 142 3.72 3.43 20.79
CA THR A 142 3.09 2.79 21.95
C THR A 142 1.64 3.21 22.01
N VAL A 143 0.72 2.25 22.09
CA VAL A 143 -0.72 2.49 22.09
C VAL A 143 -1.34 1.90 23.35
N LYS A 144 -2.06 2.74 24.10
CA LYS A 144 -2.87 2.35 25.25
C LYS A 144 -4.25 2.99 25.12
N GLN A 145 -5.25 2.19 24.79
CA GLN A 145 -6.61 2.67 24.50
C GLN A 145 -6.57 3.79 23.44
N THR A 146 -6.87 5.03 23.83
CA THR A 146 -6.84 6.21 22.96
C THR A 146 -5.52 6.97 23.01
N ASP A 147 -4.63 6.62 23.93
CA ASP A 147 -3.37 7.33 24.13
C ASP A 147 -2.28 6.69 23.30
N ILE A 148 -1.69 7.49 22.41
CA ILE A 148 -0.66 7.06 21.48
C ILE A 148 0.59 7.91 21.73
N PHE A 149 1.72 7.25 21.93
CA PHE A 149 3.01 7.89 22.17
C PHE A 149 4.02 7.43 21.12
N LEU A 150 4.92 8.33 20.73
CA LEU A 150 6.08 7.99 19.91
C LEU A 150 7.13 7.25 20.73
N GLY A 151 7.94 6.42 20.06
CA GLY A 151 9.13 5.80 20.64
C GLY A 151 10.20 6.84 21.00
N GLY A 152 11.14 6.48 21.89
CA GLY A 152 12.09 7.43 22.51
C GLY A 152 13.01 8.23 21.56
N ASN A 153 13.23 7.74 20.33
CA ASN A 153 14.01 8.44 19.29
C ASN A 153 13.18 8.65 18.02
N VAL A 154 11.87 8.74 18.17
CA VAL A 154 10.92 8.94 17.07
C VAL A 154 10.36 10.35 17.21
N THR A 155 10.36 11.09 16.11
CA THR A 155 9.79 12.42 16.06
C THR A 155 8.71 12.49 15.00
N ALA A 156 7.75 13.39 15.15
CA ALA A 156 6.72 13.58 14.13
C ALA A 156 6.29 15.05 13.97
N ILE A 157 5.49 15.26 12.93
CA ILE A 157 4.71 16.47 12.69
C ILE A 157 3.38 16.08 12.05
N ALA A 158 2.29 16.64 12.54
CA ALA A 158 0.98 16.56 11.90
C ALA A 158 0.87 17.62 10.79
N VAL A 159 0.40 17.19 9.61
CA VAL A 159 0.25 18.03 8.42
C VAL A 159 -1.15 17.87 7.87
N GLU A 160 -1.82 18.99 7.58
CA GLU A 160 -3.10 18.98 6.87
C GLU A 160 -2.92 18.56 5.41
N GLY A 161 -3.69 17.56 4.97
CA GLY A 161 -3.70 17.13 3.57
C GLY A 161 -4.25 15.72 3.40
N ALA A 162 -4.47 15.33 2.15
CA ALA A 162 -4.84 13.95 1.84
C ALA A 162 -3.60 13.03 1.97
N PHE A 163 -3.77 11.83 2.51
CA PHE A 163 -2.68 10.87 2.72
C PHE A 163 -1.82 10.63 1.48
N GLY A 164 -2.42 10.60 0.28
CA GLY A 164 -1.70 10.41 -0.98
C GLY A 164 -0.86 11.61 -1.41
N ASP A 165 -1.27 12.82 -1.04
CA ASP A 165 -0.70 14.08 -1.54
C ASP A 165 0.34 14.67 -0.59
N VAL A 166 0.31 14.30 0.68
CA VAL A 166 1.31 14.73 1.67
C VAL A 166 2.66 14.10 1.32
N GLU A 167 3.69 14.94 1.22
CA GLU A 167 5.08 14.53 1.01
C GLU A 167 5.97 15.15 2.09
N TYR A 168 7.10 14.51 2.36
CA TYR A 168 8.12 15.07 3.23
C TYR A 168 8.77 16.30 2.56
N ASP A 169 8.96 17.35 3.34
CA ASP A 169 9.70 18.55 2.97
C ASP A 169 10.74 18.83 4.08
N GLU A 170 11.99 19.11 3.69
CA GLU A 170 13.10 19.40 4.61
C GLU A 170 12.86 20.64 5.49
N THR A 171 11.89 21.49 5.12
CA THR A 171 11.51 22.67 5.89
C THR A 171 10.52 22.38 7.02
N LEU A 172 9.98 21.17 7.10
CA LEU A 172 9.07 20.76 8.17
C LEU A 172 9.80 20.74 9.52
N ALA A 173 9.22 21.43 10.50
CA ALA A 173 9.75 21.50 11.85
C ALA A 173 9.05 20.50 12.75
N PHE A 174 9.67 19.32 12.93
CA PHE A 174 9.18 18.27 13.80
C PHE A 174 9.02 18.77 15.23
N ASN A 175 7.81 18.63 15.78
CA ASN A 175 7.41 19.17 17.08
C ASN A 175 6.80 18.11 18.00
N GLU A 176 6.64 16.87 17.52
CA GLU A 176 6.16 15.74 18.30
C GLU A 176 7.30 14.80 18.70
N SER A 177 7.27 14.29 19.94
CA SER A 177 8.26 13.37 20.50
C SER A 177 7.60 12.39 21.48
N SER A 178 8.38 11.47 22.04
CA SER A 178 7.92 10.51 23.06
C SER A 178 7.46 11.13 24.38
N GLU A 179 7.70 12.43 24.60
CA GLU A 179 7.36 13.11 25.86
C GLU A 179 5.87 13.49 25.94
N GLN A 180 5.16 13.45 24.81
CA GLN A 180 3.75 13.82 24.71
C GLN A 180 2.93 12.75 23.99
N ARG A 181 1.64 12.75 24.31
CA ARG A 181 0.63 11.99 23.57
C ARG A 181 0.41 12.67 22.21
N LEU A 182 0.26 11.88 21.16
CA LEU A 182 -0.19 12.37 19.85
C LEU A 182 -1.63 12.87 19.94
N GLU A 183 -1.88 14.03 19.36
CA GLU A 183 -3.22 14.58 19.21
C GLU A 183 -3.77 14.10 17.87
N TRP A 184 -4.61 13.06 17.91
CA TRP A 184 -5.09 12.39 16.70
C TRP A 184 -6.61 12.35 16.55
N TYR A 185 -7.34 12.88 17.52
CA TYR A 185 -8.79 12.87 17.50
C TYR A 185 -9.42 14.06 18.22
N THR A 186 -10.62 14.38 17.77
CA THR A 186 -11.55 15.26 18.46
C THR A 186 -12.69 14.46 19.09
N TYR A 187 -13.04 14.76 20.34
CA TYR A 187 -14.20 14.17 21.01
C TYR A 187 -15.47 14.98 20.73
N ASP A 188 -16.47 14.35 20.09
CA ASP A 188 -17.80 14.91 19.92
C ASP A 188 -18.65 14.67 21.18
N PHE A 189 -18.90 15.74 21.93
CA PHE A 189 -19.72 15.71 23.14
C PHE A 189 -21.21 15.50 22.87
N VAL A 190 -21.70 15.71 21.65
CA VAL A 190 -23.11 15.51 21.29
C VAL A 190 -23.36 14.05 20.97
N GLY A 191 -22.55 13.47 20.09
CA GLY A 191 -22.60 12.06 19.72
C GLY A 191 -21.95 11.11 20.72
N HIS A 192 -21.16 11.63 21.67
CA HIS A 192 -20.27 10.85 22.54
C HIS A 192 -19.30 9.96 21.75
N GLN A 193 -18.70 10.51 20.70
CA GLN A 193 -17.88 9.77 19.75
C GLN A 193 -16.47 10.34 19.62
N ILE A 194 -15.50 9.46 19.39
CA ILE A 194 -14.14 9.80 18.99
C ILE A 194 -14.10 9.93 17.47
N ILE A 195 -13.67 11.08 16.98
CA ILE A 195 -13.54 11.36 15.55
C ILE A 195 -12.06 11.57 15.25
N PRO A 196 -11.40 10.65 14.53
CA PRO A 196 -10.02 10.85 14.11
C PRO A 196 -9.86 12.13 13.30
N ASP A 197 -8.81 12.88 13.56
CA ASP A 197 -8.49 14.08 12.82
C ASP A 197 -7.98 13.71 11.42
N SER A 198 -8.24 14.57 10.42
CA SER A 198 -7.89 14.27 9.03
C SER A 198 -6.41 14.42 8.70
N GLU A 199 -5.61 14.89 9.65
CA GLU A 199 -4.19 15.18 9.48
C GLU A 199 -3.36 13.92 9.23
N VAL A 200 -2.27 14.10 8.50
CA VAL A 200 -1.29 13.05 8.23
C VAL A 200 -0.05 13.35 9.06
N HIS A 201 0.34 12.40 9.88
CA HIS A 201 1.57 12.48 10.65
C HIS A 201 2.73 12.02 9.78
N ILE A 202 3.72 12.88 9.61
CA ILE A 202 5.02 12.50 9.05
C ILE A 202 5.91 12.14 10.22
N ILE A 203 6.35 10.89 10.27
CA ILE A 203 7.13 10.32 11.37
C ILE A 203 8.54 10.06 10.88
N GLU A 204 9.54 10.52 11.61
CA GLU A 204 10.94 10.14 11.44
C GLU A 204 11.31 9.10 12.51
N ASP A 205 11.79 7.94 12.08
CA ASP A 205 12.25 6.86 12.94
C ASP A 205 13.52 6.25 12.33
N ARG A 206 14.63 6.28 13.07
CA ARG A 206 15.93 5.70 12.67
C ARG A 206 16.45 6.21 11.30
N GLY A 207 16.14 7.45 10.94
CA GLY A 207 16.58 8.09 9.70
C GLY A 207 15.70 7.81 8.48
N GLU A 208 14.59 7.08 8.66
CA GLU A 208 13.58 6.86 7.62
C GLU A 208 12.29 7.60 7.95
N PHE A 209 11.55 7.99 6.91
CA PHE A 209 10.31 8.75 7.04
C PHE A 209 9.09 7.89 6.68
N PHE A 210 8.07 7.95 7.53
CA PHE A 210 6.79 7.27 7.36
C PHE A 210 5.65 8.28 7.32
N LYS A 211 4.60 7.96 6.57
CA LYS A 211 3.30 8.65 6.67
C LYS A 211 2.35 7.78 7.46
N LEU A 212 1.64 8.40 8.40
CA LEU A 212 0.65 7.73 9.22
C LEU A 212 -0.62 8.58 9.28
N GLN A 213 -1.77 7.93 9.12
CA GLN A 213 -3.08 8.56 9.28
C GLN A 213 -3.98 7.63 10.10
N PHE A 214 -4.63 8.22 11.10
CA PHE A 214 -5.60 7.50 11.93
C PHE A 214 -6.96 7.47 11.22
N MET A 215 -7.48 6.27 10.99
CA MET A 215 -8.71 6.10 10.17
C MET A 215 -9.96 5.89 11.01
N SER A 216 -9.85 5.13 12.10
CA SER A 216 -10.97 4.79 12.97
C SER A 216 -10.45 4.43 14.36
N TYR A 217 -11.28 4.69 15.36
CA TYR A 217 -11.14 4.13 16.71
C TYR A 217 -12.02 2.88 16.92
N TYR A 218 -13.17 2.86 16.26
CA TYR A 218 -14.19 1.83 16.42
C TYR A 218 -13.98 0.69 15.43
N ASP A 219 -14.40 -0.51 15.83
CA ASP A 219 -14.45 -1.67 14.94
C ASP A 219 -15.74 -1.66 14.08
N SER A 220 -16.01 -2.76 13.38
CA SER A 220 -17.21 -2.88 12.53
C SER A 220 -18.53 -2.94 13.30
N GLU A 221 -18.51 -3.24 14.60
CA GLU A 221 -19.68 -3.35 15.46
C GLU A 221 -20.03 -2.03 16.16
N GLY A 222 -19.10 -1.09 16.23
CA GLY A 222 -19.27 0.24 16.82
C GLY A 222 -18.74 0.30 18.23
#